data_AF-A0A1I8HPD3-F1
#
_entry.id   AF-A0A1I8HPD3-F1
#
_cell.length_a   1.000
_cell.length_b   1.000
_cell.length_c   1.000
_cell.angle_alpha   90.00
_cell.angle_beta   90.00
_cell.angle_gamma   90.00
#
_symmetry.space_group_name_H-M   'P 1'
#
loop_
_entity.id
_entity.type
_entity.pdbx_description
1 polymer ?
#
loop_
_entity_poly.entity_id
_entity_poly.type
_entity_poly.pdbx_seq_one_letter_code
_entity_poly.pdbx_strand_id
1 'polypeptide(L)'
;MSGSVQLFHSQGSGLINPPTAQQQKLSSGGSQLGRHLKRLIGQRQQRGSKKQRQQQPNHLFMQPQVYVVGSPNIKSPFLRIAHISDTCEVDDKGASSIYEADVLVHCGNLNNYQFSKHFFKDSEFHSQIKAIDAFFAKMPHKYKIFVAGPNEIFDGESREKLQALLPNCIYLQDSSCVIEGVRFYGTPWTVSRRGIDGRGFVKSHAELKTIWSNIPDDVDVFVAPSIPTNSMYEELVARIRPKLFLYGARPDRPSKSDPHSEENCVKFKDNVIFANGHVACAGKRGLFDFYAEAQSSRETRLPKVSPQVASEALQSLPLPRRRYSLLSCIQS
;
A
#
# COMPACT_ATOMS: atom_id res chain seq x y z
N MET A 1 -3.52 -4.59 31.33
CA MET A 1 -4.10 -5.84 30.80
C MET A 1 -3.57 -6.05 29.39
N SER A 2 -2.85 -7.14 29.15
CA SER A 2 -2.15 -7.40 27.89
C SER A 2 -3.12 -8.01 26.87
N GLY A 3 -3.60 -7.20 25.92
CA GLY A 3 -4.39 -7.70 24.79
C GLY A 3 -3.50 -8.52 23.86
N SER A 4 -3.75 -9.83 23.78
CA SER A 4 -3.13 -10.72 22.79
C SER A 4 -3.82 -10.55 21.44
N VAL A 5 -3.06 -10.35 20.37
CA VAL A 5 -3.56 -10.45 18.99
C VAL A 5 -3.93 -11.91 18.71
N GLN A 6 -5.20 -12.20 18.44
CA GLN A 6 -5.68 -13.55 18.10
C GLN A 6 -6.09 -13.61 16.62
N LEU A 7 -5.52 -14.56 15.88
CA LEU A 7 -5.91 -14.90 14.52
C LEU A 7 -7.24 -15.66 14.53
N PHE A 8 -8.28 -15.08 13.93
CA PHE A 8 -9.49 -15.82 13.57
C PHE A 8 -9.59 -15.88 12.05
N HIS A 9 -9.53 -17.10 11.49
CA HIS A 9 -9.90 -17.32 10.09
C HIS A 9 -11.42 -17.47 10.03
N SER A 10 -12.10 -16.49 9.44
CA SER A 10 -13.51 -16.64 9.09
C SER A 10 -13.63 -17.56 7.87
N GLN A 11 -13.91 -18.85 8.09
CA GLN A 11 -14.47 -19.71 7.06
C GLN A 11 -15.97 -19.41 7.00
N GLY A 12 -16.42 -18.85 5.88
CA GLY A 12 -17.83 -18.58 5.62
C GLY A 12 -18.67 -19.85 5.82
N SER A 13 -19.81 -19.66 6.48
CA SER A 13 -20.84 -20.65 6.81
C SER A 13 -21.15 -21.65 5.69
N GLY A 14 -21.18 -22.93 6.06
CA GLY A 14 -21.43 -24.05 5.17
C GLY A 14 -22.85 -24.10 4.60
N LEU A 15 -22.94 -24.63 3.39
CA LEU A 15 -24.04 -25.48 2.98
C LEU A 15 -23.48 -26.85 2.63
N ILE A 16 -24.01 -27.83 3.35
CA ILE A 16 -23.76 -29.26 3.27
C ILE A 16 -24.22 -29.75 1.90
N ASN A 17 -23.41 -30.58 1.22
CA ASN A 17 -23.93 -31.69 0.42
C ASN A 17 -22.96 -32.89 0.48
N PRO A 18 -23.49 -34.13 0.54
CA PRO A 18 -22.77 -35.34 0.94
C PRO A 18 -21.93 -35.96 -0.19
N PRO A 19 -21.05 -36.95 0.11
CA PRO A 19 -20.22 -37.59 -0.90
C PRO A 19 -21.00 -38.66 -1.65
N THR A 20 -20.89 -38.69 -2.97
CA THR A 20 -21.31 -39.84 -3.78
C THR A 20 -20.12 -40.46 -4.49
N ALA A 21 -20.05 -41.77 -4.32
CA ALA A 21 -18.96 -42.65 -4.73
C ALA A 21 -19.08 -43.10 -6.20
N GLN A 22 -17.92 -43.55 -6.71
CA GLN A 22 -17.71 -44.62 -7.68
C GLN A 22 -18.27 -44.52 -9.11
N GLN A 23 -17.36 -44.75 -10.06
CA GLN A 23 -17.36 -45.70 -11.19
C GLN A 23 -16.46 -45.09 -12.29
N GLN A 24 -15.59 -45.77 -13.04
CA GLN A 24 -15.29 -47.18 -13.24
C GLN A 24 -13.90 -47.26 -13.91
N LYS A 25 -13.13 -48.30 -13.60
CA LYS A 25 -12.02 -48.77 -14.45
C LYS A 25 -12.58 -49.34 -15.74
N LEU A 26 -11.94 -49.05 -16.87
CA LEU A 26 -11.90 -49.95 -18.02
C LEU A 26 -10.50 -49.93 -18.65
N SER A 27 -10.06 -51.13 -18.97
CA SER A 27 -8.73 -51.57 -19.39
C SER A 27 -8.56 -51.62 -20.91
N SER A 28 -7.32 -51.45 -21.39
CA SER A 28 -6.65 -52.18 -22.49
C SER A 28 -5.41 -51.35 -22.85
N GLY A 29 -4.20 -51.86 -23.01
CA GLY A 29 -3.74 -53.10 -23.62
C GLY A 29 -2.82 -52.68 -24.78
N GLY A 30 -1.57 -53.14 -24.83
CA GLY A 30 -0.71 -52.93 -26.00
C GLY A 30 0.75 -52.64 -25.70
N SER A 31 1.60 -53.47 -26.28
CA SER A 31 3.01 -53.70 -25.97
C SER A 31 3.99 -53.05 -26.94
N GLN A 32 5.21 -52.80 -26.42
CA GLN A 32 6.53 -52.98 -27.07
C GLN A 32 6.96 -52.16 -28.32
N LEU A 33 8.30 -52.08 -28.43
CA LEU A 33 9.17 -51.62 -29.52
C LEU A 33 9.39 -50.10 -29.62
N GLY A 34 10.59 -49.57 -29.80
CA GLY A 34 11.89 -50.18 -30.04
C GLY A 34 12.97 -49.08 -30.08
N ARG A 35 14.16 -49.45 -29.65
CA ARG A 35 15.41 -48.67 -29.65
C ARG A 35 15.82 -48.28 -31.09
N HIS A 36 16.23 -47.03 -31.36
CA HIS A 36 17.50 -46.73 -32.05
C HIS A 36 17.80 -45.23 -32.27
N LEU A 37 18.97 -44.82 -31.75
CA LEU A 37 20.02 -44.04 -32.44
C LEU A 37 19.66 -42.77 -33.23
N LYS A 38 20.14 -41.61 -32.76
CA LYS A 38 21.28 -40.91 -33.42
C LYS A 38 21.85 -39.79 -32.54
N ARG A 39 23.15 -39.89 -32.33
CA ARG A 39 24.06 -38.91 -31.71
C ARG A 39 24.54 -37.94 -32.80
N LEU A 40 24.62 -36.65 -32.44
CA LEU A 40 25.69 -35.68 -32.73
C LEU A 40 25.86 -35.05 -34.13
N ILE A 41 25.96 -33.70 -34.06
CA ILE A 41 26.62 -32.71 -34.93
C ILE A 41 25.77 -32.06 -36.03
N GLY A 42 25.45 -30.78 -35.83
CA GLY A 42 24.78 -29.93 -36.81
C GLY A 42 24.49 -28.52 -36.28
N GLN A 43 25.51 -27.68 -36.34
CA GLN A 43 25.58 -26.23 -36.22
C GLN A 43 24.29 -25.40 -36.11
N ARG A 44 24.35 -24.39 -35.21
CA ARG A 44 23.82 -23.02 -35.34
C ARG A 44 22.55 -22.84 -36.18
N GLN A 45 21.42 -22.66 -35.49
CA GLN A 45 20.53 -21.52 -35.77
C GLN A 45 19.98 -20.98 -34.44
N GLN A 46 20.43 -19.77 -34.08
CA GLN A 46 19.59 -18.88 -33.30
C GLN A 46 18.38 -18.54 -34.17
N ARG A 47 17.16 -18.70 -33.64
CA ARG A 47 16.08 -17.70 -33.71
C ARG A 47 14.78 -18.25 -33.10
N GLY A 48 14.35 -17.57 -32.05
CA GLY A 48 12.93 -17.31 -31.78
C GLY A 48 12.03 -18.52 -31.50
N SER A 49 12.10 -19.06 -30.29
CA SER A 49 10.94 -19.73 -29.70
C SER A 49 10.52 -18.92 -28.49
N LYS A 50 9.45 -18.14 -28.64
CA LYS A 50 8.73 -17.52 -27.54
C LYS A 50 8.38 -18.64 -26.55
N LYS A 51 9.17 -18.83 -25.49
CA LYS A 51 8.71 -19.55 -24.31
C LYS A 51 7.55 -18.73 -23.77
N GLN A 52 6.34 -19.20 -24.08
CA GLN A 52 5.13 -18.80 -23.40
C GLN A 52 5.46 -18.77 -21.91
N ARG A 53 5.43 -17.57 -21.31
CA ARG A 53 5.40 -17.40 -19.87
C ARG A 53 4.21 -18.22 -19.40
N GLN A 54 4.51 -19.35 -18.78
CA GLN A 54 3.53 -20.14 -18.06
C GLN A 54 2.80 -19.21 -17.10
N GLN A 55 1.49 -19.43 -17.08
CA GLN A 55 0.45 -18.59 -16.50
C GLN A 55 0.83 -18.09 -15.09
N GLN A 56 0.67 -16.77 -14.88
CA GLN A 56 0.63 -16.23 -13.53
C GLN A 56 -0.53 -16.92 -12.79
N PRO A 57 -0.36 -17.39 -11.55
CA PRO A 57 -1.43 -18.09 -10.87
C PRO A 57 -2.58 -17.12 -10.57
N ASN A 58 -3.80 -17.68 -10.50
CA ASN A 58 -5.10 -17.05 -10.25
C ASN A 58 -5.23 -16.20 -8.94
N HIS A 59 -4.15 -15.63 -8.40
CA HIS A 59 -4.13 -14.85 -7.16
C HIS A 59 -4.90 -13.53 -7.22
N LEU A 60 -5.26 -13.05 -8.43
CA LEU A 60 -6.00 -11.80 -8.61
C LEU A 60 -7.48 -11.88 -8.15
N PHE A 61 -7.96 -13.07 -7.76
CA PHE A 61 -9.34 -13.30 -7.32
C PHE A 61 -9.47 -13.92 -5.92
N MET A 62 -8.38 -14.00 -5.15
CA MET A 62 -8.49 -14.49 -3.78
C MET A 62 -9.22 -13.45 -2.91
N GLN A 63 -10.18 -13.91 -2.12
CA GLN A 63 -10.78 -13.10 -1.06
C GLN A 63 -9.67 -12.62 -0.12
N PRO A 64 -9.71 -11.37 0.36
CA PRO A 64 -8.71 -10.86 1.26
C PRO A 64 -8.72 -11.67 2.54
N GLN A 65 -7.55 -11.90 3.10
CA GLN A 65 -7.48 -12.41 4.46
C GLN A 65 -7.88 -11.28 5.42
N VAL A 66 -8.77 -11.58 6.36
CA VAL A 66 -9.17 -10.62 7.39
C VAL A 66 -8.39 -10.90 8.66
N TYR A 67 -7.73 -9.88 9.17
CA TYR A 67 -6.92 -9.92 10.38
C TYR A 67 -7.65 -9.15 11.49
N VAL A 68 -7.83 -9.80 12.63
CA VAL A 68 -8.42 -9.17 13.82
C VAL A 68 -7.34 -8.42 14.58
N VAL A 69 -7.59 -7.15 14.87
CA VAL A 69 -6.70 -6.31 15.66
C VAL A 69 -7.38 -5.94 16.98
N GLY A 70 -6.72 -6.25 18.09
CA GLY A 70 -7.26 -6.11 19.44
C GLY A 70 -8.01 -7.36 19.92
N SER A 71 -8.90 -7.18 20.90
CA SER A 71 -9.72 -8.27 21.46
C SER A 71 -11.06 -8.33 20.73
N PRO A 72 -11.35 -9.40 19.98
CA PRO A 72 -12.61 -9.49 19.24
C PRO A 72 -13.79 -9.55 20.19
N ASN A 73 -14.77 -8.67 19.95
CA ASN A 73 -16.08 -8.76 20.56
C ASN A 73 -17.11 -8.76 19.44
N ILE A 74 -17.76 -9.91 19.22
CA ILE A 74 -18.74 -10.13 18.14
C ILE A 74 -19.90 -9.12 18.19
N LYS A 75 -20.17 -8.52 19.35
CA LYS A 75 -21.23 -7.51 19.53
C LYS A 75 -20.72 -6.07 19.39
N SER A 76 -19.42 -5.85 19.35
CA SER A 76 -18.84 -4.52 19.18
C SER A 76 -18.61 -4.24 17.70
N PRO A 77 -18.91 -3.01 17.23
CA PRO A 77 -18.51 -2.63 15.88
C PRO A 77 -16.98 -2.67 15.77
N PHE A 78 -16.44 -2.79 14.57
CA PHE A 78 -15.02 -2.67 14.29
C PHE A 78 -14.81 -1.64 13.20
N LEU A 79 -13.62 -1.06 13.14
CA LEU A 79 -13.18 -0.21 12.04
C LEU A 79 -12.41 -1.09 11.05
N ARG A 80 -12.88 -1.22 9.82
CA ARG A 80 -12.19 -1.98 8.77
C ARG A 80 -11.20 -1.11 8.04
N ILE A 81 -9.95 -1.56 7.99
CA ILE A 81 -8.85 -0.86 7.30
C ILE A 81 -8.40 -1.68 6.09
N ALA A 82 -8.39 -1.05 4.92
CA ALA A 82 -7.72 -1.52 3.72
C ALA A 82 -6.39 -0.79 3.56
N HIS A 83 -5.33 -1.51 3.18
CA HIS A 83 -3.98 -0.95 3.07
C HIS A 83 -3.36 -1.25 1.70
N ILE A 84 -2.83 -0.20 1.06
CA ILE A 84 -2.11 -0.28 -0.22
C ILE A 84 -0.89 0.65 -0.24
N SER A 85 0.02 0.43 -1.18
CA SER A 85 1.19 1.29 -1.41
C SER A 85 1.78 1.05 -2.80
N ASP A 86 2.68 1.94 -3.24
CA ASP A 86 3.51 1.78 -4.43
C ASP A 86 2.68 1.60 -5.71
N THR A 87 1.61 2.40 -5.84
CA THR A 87 0.65 2.31 -6.95
C THR A 87 1.08 3.05 -8.22
N CYS A 88 2.26 3.67 -8.22
CA CYS A 88 2.81 4.45 -9.34
C CYS A 88 2.85 3.75 -10.72
N GLU A 89 2.84 2.42 -10.75
CA GLU A 89 2.89 1.62 -11.98
C GLU A 89 1.55 0.91 -12.31
N VAL A 90 0.46 1.24 -11.61
CA VAL A 90 -0.81 0.49 -11.67
C VAL A 90 -1.81 1.23 -12.55
N ASP A 91 -2.41 0.54 -13.51
CA ASP A 91 -3.51 1.07 -14.30
C ASP A 91 -4.80 1.18 -13.45
N ASP A 92 -5.80 1.94 -13.92
CA ASP A 92 -7.08 2.14 -13.21
C ASP A 92 -7.77 0.80 -12.81
N LYS A 93 -7.38 -0.34 -13.42
CA LYS A 93 -7.91 -1.68 -13.12
C LYS A 93 -7.38 -2.29 -11.83
N GLY A 94 -6.24 -1.85 -11.30
CA GLY A 94 -5.76 -2.32 -9.99
C GLY A 94 -6.57 -1.77 -8.81
N ALA A 95 -7.23 -0.62 -9.00
CA ALA A 95 -8.04 0.02 -7.96
C ALA A 95 -9.33 -0.75 -7.64
N SER A 96 -9.90 -1.50 -8.58
CA SER A 96 -11.09 -2.33 -8.35
C SER A 96 -10.83 -3.54 -7.45
N SER A 97 -9.55 -3.89 -7.22
CA SER A 97 -9.12 -4.91 -6.25
C SER A 97 -9.01 -4.36 -4.82
N ILE A 98 -9.21 -3.05 -4.61
CA ILE A 98 -9.20 -2.46 -3.28
C ILE A 98 -10.55 -2.80 -2.65
N TYR A 99 -10.50 -3.69 -1.67
CA TYR A 99 -11.68 -4.16 -0.97
C TYR A 99 -12.41 -3.03 -0.23
N GLU A 100 -13.73 -3.16 -0.14
CA GLU A 100 -14.58 -2.25 0.61
C GLU A 100 -14.20 -2.27 2.10
N ALA A 101 -13.93 -1.09 2.64
CA ALA A 101 -13.47 -0.87 4.00
C ALA A 101 -13.88 0.54 4.44
N ASP A 102 -13.89 0.79 5.75
CA ASP A 102 -14.21 2.11 6.29
C ASP A 102 -13.08 3.11 6.02
N VAL A 103 -11.83 2.62 6.13
CA VAL A 103 -10.61 3.42 5.93
C VAL A 103 -9.73 2.79 4.86
N LEU A 104 -9.38 3.57 3.85
CA LEU A 104 -8.26 3.27 2.95
C LEU A 104 -7.00 3.95 3.46
N VAL A 105 -5.90 3.22 3.60
CA VAL A 105 -4.57 3.77 3.91
C VAL A 105 -3.64 3.53 2.74
N HIS A 106 -2.98 4.59 2.27
CA HIS A 106 -1.93 4.52 1.26
C HIS A 106 -0.61 5.10 1.80
N CYS A 107 0.48 4.33 1.78
CA CYS A 107 1.77 4.73 2.35
C CYS A 107 2.87 4.97 1.28
N GLY A 108 2.57 5.89 0.36
CA GLY A 108 3.57 6.49 -0.52
C GLY A 108 3.80 5.79 -1.86
N ASN A 109 4.61 6.44 -2.70
CA ASN A 109 4.95 6.01 -4.06
C ASN A 109 3.70 5.83 -4.96
N LEU A 110 2.78 6.79 -4.86
CA LEU A 110 1.60 6.87 -5.73
C LEU A 110 2.00 7.44 -7.10
N ASN A 111 2.97 8.37 -7.12
CA ASN A 111 3.49 8.92 -8.37
C ASN A 111 4.76 8.22 -8.83
N ASN A 112 4.97 8.20 -10.16
CA ASN A 112 6.25 7.78 -10.72
C ASN A 112 7.29 8.89 -10.53
N TYR A 113 8.37 8.57 -9.83
CA TYR A 113 9.53 9.45 -9.76
C TYR A 113 10.17 9.57 -11.15
N GLN A 114 10.19 10.78 -11.72
CA GLN A 114 10.71 11.03 -13.07
C GLN A 114 11.91 11.97 -13.00
N PHE A 115 13.10 11.38 -12.77
CA PHE A 115 14.36 12.12 -12.68
C PHE A 115 14.61 13.10 -13.85
N SER A 116 14.15 12.76 -15.06
CA SER A 116 14.31 13.59 -16.26
C SER A 116 13.45 14.86 -16.29
N LYS A 117 12.42 14.97 -15.44
CA LYS A 117 11.48 16.11 -15.43
C LYS A 117 11.78 17.15 -14.33
N HIS A 118 12.75 16.89 -13.46
CA HIS A 118 13.15 17.80 -12.38
C HIS A 118 13.68 19.18 -12.84
N PHE A 119 13.85 19.41 -14.14
CA PHE A 119 14.12 20.74 -14.69
C PHE A 119 12.89 21.68 -14.63
N PHE A 120 11.66 21.14 -14.43
CA PHE A 120 10.41 21.91 -14.31
C PHE A 120 9.68 21.58 -13.00
N LYS A 121 10.32 21.88 -11.86
CA LYS A 121 9.87 21.49 -10.50
C LYS A 121 8.41 21.86 -10.21
N ASP A 122 8.01 23.10 -10.47
CA ASP A 122 6.64 23.55 -10.19
C ASP A 122 5.59 22.74 -10.99
N SER A 123 5.90 22.38 -12.23
CA SER A 123 5.01 21.56 -13.05
C SER A 123 4.90 20.13 -12.51
N GLU A 124 5.96 19.59 -11.93
CA GLU A 124 5.99 18.25 -11.36
C GLU A 124 5.22 18.18 -10.03
N PHE A 125 5.40 19.16 -9.13
CA PHE A 125 4.65 19.26 -7.88
C PHE A 125 3.13 19.29 -8.13
N HIS A 126 2.67 20.22 -8.97
CA HIS A 126 1.24 20.37 -9.27
C HIS A 126 0.64 19.14 -9.96
N SER A 127 1.39 18.52 -10.86
CA SER A 127 0.96 17.29 -11.52
C SER A 127 0.81 16.14 -10.52
N GLN A 128 1.73 16.01 -9.55
CA GLN A 128 1.69 14.99 -8.52
C GLN A 128 0.50 15.18 -7.58
N ILE A 129 0.29 16.40 -7.10
CA ILE A 129 -0.87 16.77 -6.25
C ILE A 129 -2.17 16.40 -6.96
N LYS A 130 -2.32 16.80 -8.23
CA LYS A 130 -3.53 16.50 -9.01
C LYS A 130 -3.74 15.00 -9.21
N ALA A 131 -2.67 14.24 -9.44
CA ALA A 131 -2.75 12.79 -9.61
C ALA A 131 -3.17 12.09 -8.31
N ILE A 132 -2.59 12.49 -7.17
CA ILE A 132 -2.92 11.95 -5.85
C ILE A 132 -4.39 12.26 -5.52
N ASP A 133 -4.81 13.51 -5.65
CA ASP A 133 -6.19 13.90 -5.33
C ASP A 133 -7.20 13.18 -6.23
N ALA A 134 -6.92 13.08 -7.53
CA ALA A 134 -7.76 12.34 -8.47
C ALA A 134 -7.84 10.84 -8.18
N PHE A 135 -6.75 10.24 -7.67
CA PHE A 135 -6.76 8.85 -7.21
C PHE A 135 -7.75 8.67 -6.05
N PHE A 136 -7.63 9.49 -5.00
CA PHE A 136 -8.50 9.38 -3.82
C PHE A 136 -9.95 9.79 -4.07
N ALA A 137 -10.20 10.70 -5.01
CA ALA A 137 -11.55 11.09 -5.42
C ALA A 137 -12.37 9.89 -5.97
N LYS A 138 -11.69 8.93 -6.63
CA LYS A 138 -12.33 7.73 -7.20
C LYS A 138 -12.62 6.64 -6.16
N MET A 139 -12.03 6.72 -4.97
CA MET A 139 -12.14 5.66 -3.96
C MET A 139 -13.47 5.77 -3.18
N PRO A 140 -14.20 4.66 -2.97
CA PRO A 140 -15.52 4.69 -2.30
C PRO A 140 -15.45 4.79 -0.76
N HIS A 141 -14.26 4.64 -0.18
CA HIS A 141 -14.05 4.58 1.27
C HIS A 141 -14.47 5.86 1.98
N LYS A 142 -15.06 5.74 3.18
CA LYS A 142 -15.50 6.89 4.00
C LYS A 142 -14.32 7.77 4.39
N TYR A 143 -13.22 7.14 4.80
CA TYR A 143 -11.97 7.83 5.12
C TYR A 143 -10.83 7.31 4.26
N LYS A 144 -9.93 8.21 3.88
CA LYS A 144 -8.79 7.93 3.02
C LYS A 144 -7.57 8.61 3.62
N ILE A 145 -6.57 7.86 4.03
CA ILE A 145 -5.33 8.38 4.62
C ILE A 145 -4.22 8.24 3.60
N PHE A 146 -3.44 9.30 3.43
CA PHE A 146 -2.25 9.31 2.62
C PHE A 146 -1.02 9.72 3.44
N VAL A 147 0.03 8.91 3.34
CA VAL A 147 1.39 9.27 3.76
C VAL A 147 2.26 9.24 2.51
N ALA A 148 2.99 10.31 2.26
CA ALA A 148 3.87 10.41 1.10
C ALA A 148 5.10 9.47 1.24
N GLY A 149 5.68 9.08 0.12
CA GLY A 149 6.91 8.31 0.05
C GLY A 149 7.99 9.01 -0.80
N PRO A 150 9.15 8.37 -1.01
CA PRO A 150 10.28 8.95 -1.73
C PRO A 150 9.97 9.53 -3.12
N ASN A 151 8.98 8.97 -3.82
CA ASN A 151 8.62 9.45 -5.16
C ASN A 151 7.83 10.76 -5.14
N GLU A 152 7.19 11.11 -4.03
CA GLU A 152 6.45 12.35 -3.88
C GLU A 152 7.39 13.52 -3.61
N ILE A 153 7.59 14.38 -4.62
CA ILE A 153 8.44 15.57 -4.50
C ILE A 153 7.55 16.77 -4.16
N PHE A 154 7.46 17.07 -2.87
CA PHE A 154 6.63 18.16 -2.33
C PHE A 154 7.41 19.45 -2.01
N ASP A 155 8.66 19.55 -2.45
CA ASP A 155 9.49 20.77 -2.41
C ASP A 155 9.53 21.52 -1.06
N GLY A 156 9.36 20.80 0.07
CA GLY A 156 9.39 21.38 1.41
C GLY A 156 8.12 22.14 1.82
N GLU A 157 7.02 21.97 1.07
CA GLU A 157 5.73 22.58 1.38
C GLU A 157 5.20 22.15 2.75
N SER A 158 4.47 23.05 3.41
CA SER A 158 3.89 22.75 4.71
C SER A 158 2.81 21.68 4.60
N ARG A 159 2.68 20.88 5.66
CA ARG A 159 1.62 19.86 5.77
C ARG A 159 0.24 20.45 5.57
N GLU A 160 -0.03 21.64 6.10
CA GLU A 160 -1.32 22.32 6.00
C GLU A 160 -1.64 22.72 4.55
N LYS A 161 -0.63 23.19 3.80
CA LYS A 161 -0.80 23.49 2.37
C LYS A 161 -1.05 22.21 1.57
N LEU A 162 -0.27 21.16 1.81
CA LEU A 162 -0.46 19.86 1.16
C LEU A 162 -1.86 19.29 1.45
N GLN A 163 -2.31 19.37 2.70
CA GLN A 163 -3.66 18.96 3.07
C GLN A 163 -4.75 19.80 2.38
N ALA A 164 -4.55 21.11 2.22
CA ALA A 164 -5.48 21.97 1.48
C ALA A 164 -5.59 21.57 0.00
N LEU A 165 -4.47 21.15 -0.58
CA LEU A 165 -4.37 20.73 -1.98
C LEU A 165 -4.83 19.28 -2.24
N LEU A 166 -5.02 18.48 -1.18
CA LEU A 166 -5.45 17.09 -1.22
C LEU A 166 -6.80 16.91 -0.50
N PRO A 167 -7.89 17.57 -0.92
CA PRO A 167 -9.17 17.54 -0.22
C PRO A 167 -9.83 16.16 -0.18
N ASN A 168 -9.47 15.24 -1.10
CA ASN A 168 -10.05 13.90 -1.13
C ASN A 168 -9.37 12.90 -0.21
N CYS A 169 -8.35 13.29 0.55
CA CYS A 169 -7.73 12.44 1.57
C CYS A 169 -7.26 13.22 2.80
N ILE A 170 -6.98 12.48 3.86
CA ILE A 170 -6.33 12.95 5.08
C ILE A 170 -4.83 12.73 4.87
N TYR A 171 -4.10 13.82 4.67
CA TYR A 171 -2.65 13.79 4.52
C TYR A 171 -1.97 13.83 5.90
N LEU A 172 -1.15 12.82 6.17
CA LEU A 172 -0.36 12.76 7.41
C LEU A 172 1.13 12.92 7.10
N GLN A 173 1.74 13.94 7.71
CA GLN A 173 3.18 14.15 7.74
C GLN A 173 3.57 14.53 9.17
N ASP A 174 4.19 13.59 9.89
CA ASP A 174 4.56 13.70 11.31
C ASP A 174 3.38 14.15 12.19
N SER A 175 2.20 13.61 11.88
CA SER A 175 0.94 14.03 12.46
C SER A 175 -0.01 12.85 12.62
N SER A 176 -1.01 13.02 13.49
CA SER A 176 -2.02 12.01 13.75
C SER A 176 -3.42 12.45 13.35
N CYS A 177 -4.28 11.47 13.11
CA CYS A 177 -5.73 11.62 13.15
C CYS A 177 -6.35 10.51 14.00
N VAL A 178 -7.59 10.71 14.45
CA VAL A 178 -8.37 9.68 15.13
C VAL A 178 -9.61 9.41 14.30
N ILE A 179 -9.85 8.15 13.99
CA ILE A 179 -11.05 7.71 13.26
C ILE A 179 -11.73 6.66 14.11
N GLU A 180 -12.96 6.93 14.54
CA GLU A 180 -13.77 6.03 15.35
C GLU A 180 -13.03 5.46 16.58
N GLY A 181 -12.22 6.31 17.23
CA GLY A 181 -11.40 5.96 18.40
C GLY A 181 -10.03 5.34 18.10
N VAL A 182 -9.73 4.98 16.85
CA VAL A 182 -8.43 4.43 16.44
C VAL A 182 -7.47 5.57 16.07
N ARG A 183 -6.29 5.61 16.70
CA ARG A 183 -5.28 6.63 16.41
C ARG A 183 -4.31 6.20 15.31
N PHE A 184 -4.35 6.93 14.20
CA PHE A 184 -3.39 6.80 13.11
C PHE A 184 -2.29 7.84 13.28
N TYR A 185 -1.03 7.44 13.10
CA TYR A 185 0.10 8.35 12.99
C TYR A 185 0.86 8.06 11.70
N GLY A 186 1.13 9.10 10.92
CA GLY A 186 1.80 8.98 9.63
C GLY A 186 3.08 9.79 9.55
N THR A 187 4.14 9.18 9.04
CA THR A 187 5.42 9.86 8.75
C THR A 187 5.95 9.46 7.37
N PRO A 188 6.32 10.41 6.50
CA PRO A 188 6.76 10.09 5.14
C PRO A 188 8.26 9.77 5.07
N TRP A 189 9.01 10.03 6.14
CA TRP A 189 10.45 9.95 6.13
C TRP A 189 10.94 8.51 6.05
N THR A 190 11.93 8.28 5.19
CA THR A 190 12.59 6.98 5.04
C THR A 190 14.09 7.15 4.92
N VAL A 191 14.83 6.06 5.18
CA VAL A 191 16.27 6.04 5.02
C VAL A 191 16.64 5.78 3.56
N SER A 192 17.70 6.42 3.07
CA SER A 192 18.27 6.11 1.75
C SER A 192 18.75 4.66 1.73
N ARG A 193 18.22 3.84 0.81
CA ARG A 193 18.68 2.47 0.58
C ARG A 193 18.84 2.20 -0.92
N ARG A 194 19.66 1.21 -1.24
CA ARG A 194 19.82 0.72 -2.62
C ARG A 194 18.46 0.26 -3.16
N GLY A 195 18.01 0.84 -4.26
CA GLY A 195 16.71 0.53 -4.88
C GLY A 195 15.57 1.49 -4.52
N ILE A 196 15.82 2.53 -3.71
CA ILE A 196 14.94 3.70 -3.58
C ILE A 196 15.46 4.78 -4.52
N ASP A 197 14.75 5.01 -5.62
CA ASP A 197 15.15 6.00 -6.64
C ASP A 197 14.62 7.41 -6.33
N GLY A 198 13.51 7.52 -5.60
CA GLY A 198 12.90 8.78 -5.18
C GLY A 198 13.70 9.55 -4.12
N ARG A 199 13.42 10.85 -3.97
CA ARG A 199 14.19 11.79 -3.13
C ARG A 199 13.37 12.67 -2.17
N GLY A 200 12.05 12.74 -2.28
CA GLY A 200 11.24 13.77 -1.60
C GLY A 200 11.24 13.71 -0.07
N PHE A 201 11.39 12.50 0.49
CA PHE A 201 11.33 12.24 1.93
C PHE A 201 12.45 11.32 2.41
N VAL A 202 13.62 11.43 1.79
CA VAL A 202 14.78 10.61 2.14
C VAL A 202 15.68 11.35 3.12
N LYS A 203 16.01 10.71 4.24
CA LYS A 203 16.87 11.25 5.31
C LYS A 203 18.05 10.34 5.61
N SER A 204 19.10 10.92 6.19
CA SER A 204 20.17 10.12 6.78
C SER A 204 19.64 9.30 7.96
N HIS A 205 20.36 8.25 8.33
CA HIS A 205 19.99 7.40 9.47
C HIS A 205 19.90 8.20 10.77
N ALA A 206 20.83 9.13 11.01
CA ALA A 206 20.86 9.97 12.20
C ALA A 206 19.67 10.95 12.25
N GLU A 207 19.35 11.61 11.14
CA GLU A 207 18.18 12.49 11.07
C GLU A 207 16.88 11.71 11.28
N LEU A 208 16.75 10.55 10.62
CA LEU A 208 15.55 9.72 10.74
C LEU A 208 15.32 9.26 12.18
N LYS A 209 16.40 8.91 12.88
CA LYS A 209 16.37 8.55 14.31
C LYS A 209 15.78 9.68 15.15
N THR A 210 16.24 10.92 14.95
CA THR A 210 15.73 12.11 15.64
C THR A 210 14.28 12.43 15.29
N ILE A 211 13.89 12.27 14.03
CA ILE A 211 12.50 12.51 13.61
C ILE A 211 11.59 11.49 14.29
N TRP A 212 11.92 10.21 14.22
CA TRP A 212 11.06 9.15 14.71
C TRP A 212 11.04 9.06 16.25
N SER A 213 12.06 9.58 16.96
CA SER A 213 12.01 9.70 18.42
C SER A 213 10.91 10.66 18.91
N ASN A 214 10.43 11.57 18.05
CA ASN A 214 9.34 12.48 18.38
C ASN A 214 7.94 11.87 18.20
N ILE A 215 7.84 10.63 17.71
CA ILE A 215 6.56 9.96 17.52
C ILE A 215 5.95 9.64 18.90
N PRO A 216 4.67 9.98 19.12
CA PRO A 216 3.96 9.67 20.37
C PRO A 216 3.89 8.17 20.69
N ASP A 217 3.77 7.83 21.96
CA ASP A 217 3.63 6.44 22.41
C ASP A 217 2.19 5.90 22.26
N ASP A 218 1.21 6.77 22.01
CA ASP A 218 -0.22 6.42 21.99
C ASP A 218 -0.77 6.10 20.59
N VAL A 219 0.04 5.46 19.75
CA VAL A 219 -0.29 5.14 18.35
C VAL A 219 -0.86 3.73 18.23
N ASP A 220 -2.09 3.62 17.69
CA ASP A 220 -2.71 2.33 17.38
C ASP A 220 -2.24 1.78 16.02
N VAL A 221 -2.25 2.66 15.00
CA VAL A 221 -1.85 2.35 13.62
C VAL A 221 -0.75 3.29 13.18
N PHE A 222 0.46 2.75 13.01
CA PHE A 222 1.60 3.50 12.52
C PHE A 222 1.77 3.30 11.01
N VAL A 223 1.90 4.40 10.26
CA VAL A 223 1.97 4.40 8.80
C VAL A 223 3.26 5.07 8.34
N ALA A 224 4.11 4.35 7.63
CA ALA A 224 5.37 4.87 7.10
C ALA A 224 5.74 4.19 5.78
N PRO A 225 6.44 4.84 4.84
CA PRO A 225 6.83 4.19 3.58
C PRO A 225 7.70 2.95 3.79
N SER A 226 8.54 2.90 4.83
CA SER A 226 9.35 1.72 5.09
C SER A 226 9.44 1.37 6.56
N ILE A 227 9.85 0.14 6.84
CA ILE A 227 10.17 -0.30 8.20
C ILE A 227 11.51 0.29 8.68
N PRO A 228 11.68 0.50 10.00
CA PRO A 228 12.96 0.93 10.54
C PRO A 228 14.07 -0.09 10.26
N THR A 229 15.32 0.34 10.29
CA THR A 229 16.45 -0.60 10.38
C THR A 229 16.42 -1.32 11.72
N ASN A 230 17.11 -2.46 11.82
CA ASN A 230 17.22 -3.21 13.07
C ASN A 230 17.74 -2.34 14.24
N SER A 231 18.69 -1.44 13.97
CA SER A 231 19.24 -0.50 14.95
C SER A 231 18.23 0.50 15.51
N MET A 232 17.11 0.72 14.80
CA MET A 232 16.05 1.65 15.17
C MET A 232 14.81 0.93 15.71
N TYR A 233 14.80 -0.41 15.69
CA TYR A 233 13.62 -1.19 16.04
C TYR A 233 13.19 -0.99 17.49
N GLU A 234 14.12 -1.12 18.43
CA GLU A 234 13.83 -1.01 19.87
C GLU A 234 13.33 0.37 20.26
N GLU A 235 14.02 1.42 19.81
CA GLU A 235 13.70 2.80 20.18
C GLU A 235 12.37 3.31 19.59
N LEU A 236 11.82 2.60 18.62
CA LEU A 236 10.66 3.04 17.86
C LEU A 236 9.53 2.03 17.94
N VAL A 237 9.72 0.84 17.38
CA VAL A 237 8.64 -0.13 17.33
C VAL A 237 8.41 -0.80 18.68
N ALA A 238 9.46 -1.13 19.43
CA ALA A 238 9.28 -1.70 20.76
C ALA A 238 8.80 -0.64 21.78
N ARG A 239 9.23 0.62 21.62
CA ARG A 239 8.76 1.76 22.44
C ARG A 239 7.28 2.08 22.18
N ILE A 240 6.93 2.43 20.94
CA ILE A 240 5.57 2.85 20.55
C ILE A 240 4.61 1.66 20.61
N ARG A 241 5.08 0.49 20.17
CA ARG A 241 4.36 -0.78 20.13
C ARG A 241 2.95 -0.65 19.53
N PRO A 242 2.83 -0.11 18.29
CA PRO A 242 1.54 0.03 17.65
C PRO A 242 0.91 -1.35 17.44
N LYS A 243 -0.43 -1.42 17.45
CA LYS A 243 -1.13 -2.68 17.17
C LYS A 243 -0.94 -3.08 15.70
N LEU A 244 -0.81 -2.09 14.80
CA LEU A 244 -0.64 -2.28 13.36
C LEU A 244 0.41 -1.30 12.81
N PHE A 245 1.38 -1.81 12.07
CA PHE A 245 2.39 -1.06 11.31
C PHE A 245 2.17 -1.28 9.82
N LEU A 246 1.79 -0.23 9.10
CA LEU A 246 1.52 -0.23 7.67
C LEU A 246 2.70 0.38 6.90
N TYR A 247 3.23 -0.34 5.91
CA TYR A 247 4.35 0.16 5.09
C TYR A 247 4.37 -0.28 3.62
N GLY A 248 5.20 0.40 2.83
CA GLY A 248 5.26 0.34 1.38
C GLY A 248 6.67 0.18 0.83
N ALA A 249 7.15 -1.07 0.74
CA ALA A 249 8.45 -1.34 0.16
C ALA A 249 8.38 -2.60 -0.68
N ARG A 250 9.14 -2.63 -1.80
CA ARG A 250 9.29 -3.86 -2.58
C ARG A 250 9.74 -4.99 -1.64
N PRO A 251 9.00 -6.09 -1.56
CA PRO A 251 9.40 -7.22 -0.73
C PRO A 251 10.79 -7.70 -1.19
N ASP A 252 11.60 -8.15 -0.23
CA ASP A 252 12.87 -8.78 -0.56
C ASP A 252 12.61 -9.97 -1.47
N ARG A 253 13.45 -10.10 -2.52
CA ARG A 253 13.42 -11.29 -3.37
C ARG A 253 13.54 -12.54 -2.49
N PRO A 254 12.83 -13.64 -2.82
CA PRO A 254 12.90 -14.88 -2.06
C PRO A 254 14.35 -15.28 -1.92
N SER A 255 14.79 -15.41 -0.68
CA SER A 255 16.11 -15.92 -0.37
C SER A 255 16.02 -17.43 -0.21
N LYS A 256 17.16 -18.14 -0.31
CA LYS A 256 17.18 -19.58 0.00
C LYS A 256 16.75 -19.87 1.45
N SER A 257 16.94 -18.92 2.36
CA SER A 257 16.59 -19.00 3.78
C SER A 257 15.14 -18.61 4.10
N ASP A 258 14.49 -17.83 3.22
CA ASP A 258 13.08 -17.44 3.34
C ASP A 258 12.46 -17.45 1.94
N PRO A 259 12.12 -18.66 1.43
CA PRO A 259 11.58 -18.82 0.07
C PRO A 259 10.15 -18.29 -0.05
N HIS A 260 9.49 -17.96 1.07
CA HIS A 260 8.12 -17.47 1.15
C HIS A 260 8.07 -15.96 1.52
N SER A 261 9.18 -15.23 1.41
CA SER A 261 9.23 -13.80 1.74
C SER A 261 8.28 -12.94 0.90
N GLU A 262 7.99 -13.36 -0.34
CA GLU A 262 6.98 -12.78 -1.24
C GLU A 262 5.54 -13.27 -0.95
N GLU A 263 5.36 -14.24 -0.05
CA GLU A 263 4.05 -14.78 0.34
C GLU A 263 3.47 -14.10 1.58
N ASN A 264 4.31 -13.70 2.54
CA ASN A 264 3.83 -13.14 3.81
C ASN A 264 3.88 -11.61 3.82
N CYS A 265 2.82 -11.01 3.28
CA CYS A 265 2.60 -9.55 3.31
C CYS A 265 2.21 -9.06 4.70
N VAL A 266 1.81 -9.96 5.59
CA VAL A 266 1.53 -9.68 7.00
C VAL A 266 2.48 -10.52 7.86
N LYS A 267 3.17 -9.87 8.79
CA LYS A 267 4.11 -10.49 9.74
C LYS A 267 3.76 -10.07 11.15
N PHE A 268 4.02 -10.95 12.11
CA PHE A 268 3.78 -10.68 13.53
C PHE A 268 5.11 -10.70 14.27
N LYS A 269 5.40 -9.63 15.01
CA LYS A 269 6.60 -9.54 15.84
C LYS A 269 6.33 -8.62 17.02
N ASP A 270 6.67 -9.05 18.23
CA ASP A 270 6.59 -8.24 19.45
C ASP A 270 5.19 -7.64 19.73
N ASN A 271 4.14 -8.41 19.41
CA ASN A 271 2.73 -8.01 19.47
C ASN A 271 2.33 -6.89 18.50
N VAL A 272 3.14 -6.64 17.47
CA VAL A 272 2.86 -5.71 16.38
C VAL A 272 2.54 -6.51 15.11
N ILE A 273 1.48 -6.13 14.41
CA ILE A 273 1.17 -6.63 13.07
C ILE A 273 1.86 -5.72 12.06
N PHE A 274 2.78 -6.25 11.27
CA PHE A 274 3.42 -5.54 10.16
C PHE A 274 2.74 -5.93 8.87
N ALA A 275 2.20 -4.96 8.13
CA ALA A 275 1.55 -5.19 6.86
C ALA A 275 2.21 -4.39 5.73
N ASN A 276 2.69 -5.10 4.71
CA ASN A 276 3.22 -4.52 3.48
C ASN A 276 2.09 -4.33 2.45
N GLY A 277 1.83 -3.07 2.09
CA GLY A 277 0.76 -2.68 1.18
C GLY A 277 1.17 -2.64 -0.29
N HIS A 278 2.44 -2.86 -0.61
CA HIS A 278 3.01 -2.72 -1.95
C HIS A 278 2.13 -3.43 -3.00
N VAL A 279 1.79 -2.77 -4.10
CA VAL A 279 0.78 -3.28 -5.04
C VAL A 279 1.11 -4.63 -5.68
N ALA A 280 2.40 -4.95 -5.87
CA ALA A 280 2.84 -6.28 -6.31
C ALA A 280 2.35 -7.43 -5.39
N CYS A 281 2.00 -7.12 -4.15
CA CYS A 281 1.46 -8.04 -3.16
C CYS A 281 -0.08 -8.18 -3.21
N ALA A 282 -0.76 -7.60 -4.22
CA ALA A 282 -2.20 -7.38 -4.21
C ALA A 282 -3.06 -8.58 -3.82
N GLY A 283 -2.77 -9.76 -4.37
CA GLY A 283 -3.53 -11.00 -4.12
C GLY A 283 -3.31 -11.62 -2.73
N LYS A 284 -2.47 -11.03 -1.88
CA LYS A 284 -2.11 -11.52 -0.54
C LYS A 284 -2.23 -10.43 0.54
N ARG A 285 -2.88 -9.31 0.21
CA ARG A 285 -3.12 -8.21 1.17
C ARG A 285 -4.19 -8.60 2.19
N GLY A 286 -4.02 -8.11 3.42
CA GLY A 286 -4.99 -8.24 4.48
C GLY A 286 -5.97 -7.07 4.55
N LEU A 287 -7.20 -7.36 4.98
CA LEU A 287 -8.07 -6.39 5.63
C LEU A 287 -7.84 -6.48 7.14
N PHE A 288 -7.97 -5.36 7.85
CA PHE A 288 -7.74 -5.32 9.29
C PHE A 288 -9.00 -4.83 10.01
N ASP A 289 -9.59 -5.70 10.82
CA ASP A 289 -10.77 -5.39 11.63
C ASP A 289 -10.31 -4.95 13.01
N PHE A 290 -10.35 -3.63 13.23
CA PHE A 290 -9.91 -3.00 14.47
C PHE A 290 -11.07 -2.91 15.46
N TYR A 291 -11.03 -3.74 16.50
CA TYR A 291 -12.08 -3.73 17.52
C TYR A 291 -11.81 -2.63 18.54
N ALA A 292 -12.84 -1.81 18.80
CA ALA A 292 -12.77 -0.85 19.88
C ALA A 292 -12.73 -1.56 21.24
N GLU A 293 -11.97 -1.01 22.17
CA GLU A 293 -12.04 -1.45 23.56
C GLU A 293 -13.41 -1.03 24.12
N ALA A 294 -14.01 -1.87 24.97
CA ALA A 294 -15.40 -1.71 25.42
C ALA A 294 -15.70 -0.36 26.12
N GLN A 295 -14.65 0.40 26.49
CA GLN A 295 -14.73 1.66 27.21
C GLN A 295 -14.13 2.86 26.43
N SER A 296 -13.63 2.66 25.21
CA SER A 296 -13.02 3.75 24.43
C SER A 296 -14.06 4.58 23.69
N SER A 297 -13.95 5.91 23.75
CA SER A 297 -14.72 6.83 22.92
C SER A 297 -14.45 6.58 21.43
N ARG A 298 -15.50 6.51 20.61
CA ARG A 298 -15.41 6.40 19.14
C ARG A 298 -15.34 7.75 18.44
N GLU A 299 -14.77 8.74 19.10
CA GLU A 299 -14.63 10.07 18.51
C GLU A 299 -13.78 10.01 17.24
N THR A 300 -14.17 10.82 16.25
CA THR A 300 -13.37 11.07 15.06
C THR A 300 -12.81 12.48 15.14
N ARG A 301 -11.48 12.61 15.10
CA ARG A 301 -10.74 13.88 15.09
C ARG A 301 -9.83 13.91 13.88
N LEU A 302 -10.26 14.65 12.86
CA LEU A 302 -9.50 14.86 11.63
C LEU A 302 -8.58 16.09 11.74
N PRO A 303 -7.46 16.13 11.01
CA PRO A 303 -6.63 17.32 10.92
C PRO A 303 -7.46 18.51 10.41
N LYS A 304 -7.29 19.67 11.04
CA LYS A 304 -7.92 20.92 10.60
C LYS A 304 -6.93 21.74 9.77
N VAL A 305 -7.42 22.34 8.68
CA VAL A 305 -6.69 23.35 7.91
C VAL A 305 -7.38 24.69 8.12
N SER A 306 -6.61 25.74 8.43
CA SER A 306 -7.18 27.08 8.57
C SER A 306 -7.70 27.60 7.22
N PRO A 307 -8.82 28.35 7.18
CA PRO A 307 -9.35 28.92 5.94
C PRO A 307 -8.35 29.77 5.15
N GLN A 308 -7.47 30.50 5.86
CA GLN A 308 -6.43 31.34 5.25
C GLN A 308 -5.45 30.49 4.44
N VAL A 309 -4.81 29.49 5.07
CA VAL A 309 -3.90 28.56 4.40
C VAL A 309 -4.58 27.83 3.24
N ALA A 310 -5.85 27.45 3.39
CA ALA A 310 -6.60 26.83 2.30
C ALA A 310 -6.76 27.76 1.09
N SER A 311 -7.07 29.04 1.32
CA SER A 311 -7.19 30.04 0.26
C SER A 311 -5.84 30.29 -0.43
N GLU A 312 -4.77 30.48 0.34
CA GLU A 312 -3.41 30.71 -0.18
C GLU A 312 -2.90 29.51 -0.98
N ALA A 313 -3.14 28.29 -0.50
CA ALA A 313 -2.77 27.06 -1.21
C ALA A 313 -3.44 26.98 -2.59
N LEU A 314 -4.75 27.25 -2.66
CA LEU A 314 -5.50 27.21 -3.92
C LEU A 314 -5.06 28.31 -4.89
N GLN A 315 -4.66 29.48 -4.39
CA GLN A 315 -4.12 30.58 -5.22
C GLN A 315 -2.73 30.27 -5.78
N SER A 316 -1.96 29.40 -5.12
CA SER A 316 -0.63 28.97 -5.61
C SER A 316 -0.70 28.03 -6.82
N LEU A 317 -1.87 27.45 -7.10
CA LEU A 317 -2.07 26.60 -8.27
C LEU A 317 -1.98 27.43 -9.56
N PRO A 318 -1.28 26.93 -10.60
CA PRO A 318 -1.22 27.63 -11.89
C PRO A 318 -2.63 27.78 -12.47
N LEU A 319 -2.95 29.00 -12.91
CA LEU A 319 -4.24 29.29 -13.53
C LEU A 319 -4.49 28.36 -14.74
N PRO A 320 -5.72 27.86 -14.92
CA PRO A 320 -6.04 27.06 -16.09
C PRO A 320 -5.73 27.87 -17.35
N ARG A 321 -4.89 27.32 -18.23
CA ARG A 321 -4.57 27.95 -19.52
C ARG A 321 -5.88 28.20 -20.25
N ARG A 322 -6.27 29.47 -20.42
CA ARG A 322 -7.37 29.85 -21.31
C ARG A 322 -7.03 29.32 -22.69
N ARG A 323 -7.81 28.37 -23.22
CA ARG A 323 -7.75 28.01 -24.63
C ARG A 323 -8.29 29.21 -25.40
N TYR A 324 -7.41 30.10 -25.84
CA TYR A 324 -7.76 31.03 -26.91
C TYR A 324 -8.00 30.19 -28.16
N SER A 325 -9.25 30.10 -28.61
CA SER A 325 -9.55 29.60 -29.95
C SER A 325 -8.92 30.55 -30.95
N LEU A 326 -7.89 30.11 -31.66
CA LEU A 326 -7.44 30.74 -32.89
C LEU A 326 -8.52 30.54 -33.96
N LEU A 327 -9.59 31.34 -33.89
CA LEU A 327 -10.66 31.43 -34.89
C LEU A 327 -10.97 32.90 -35.13
N SER A 328 -9.99 33.65 -35.66
CA SER A 328 -10.23 34.90 -36.38
C SER A 328 -8.90 35.41 -36.97
N CYS A 329 -8.55 34.96 -38.17
CA CYS A 329 -7.73 35.69 -39.14
C CYS A 329 -7.62 34.89 -40.45
N ILE A 330 -8.75 34.64 -41.10
CA ILE A 330 -8.82 34.45 -42.55
C ILE A 330 -10.07 35.19 -43.01
N GLN A 331 -9.94 36.50 -43.16
CA GLN A 331 -10.79 37.32 -44.03
C GLN A 331 -10.12 38.69 -44.14
N SER A 332 -9.26 38.84 -45.14
CA SER A 332 -8.88 40.09 -45.80
C SER A 332 -8.41 39.74 -47.19
#